data_AF-A0A5E5A0P6-F1
#
_entry.id   AF-A0A5E5A0P6-F1
#
_cell.length_a   1.000
_cell.length_b   1.000
_cell.length_c   1.000
_cell.angle_alpha   90.00
_cell.angle_beta   90.00
_cell.angle_gamma   90.00
#
_symmetry.space_group_name_H-M   'P 1'
#
loop_
_entity.id
_entity.type
_entity.pdbx_description
1 polymer ?
#
loop_
_entity_poly.entity_id
_entity_poly.type
_entity_poly.pdbx_seq_one_letter_code
_entity_poly.pdbx_strand_id
1 'polypeptide(L)'
;MKHHHTRYNAAERHAMAASLARGSTRQPVVLDPAGDPYARVAVEAYAEACAQDQPWLAEALQRQYRLAGGTPSSAAAMWRTFHEAQQLARQGDNYDEAAWTHVALHLCGVLGAMNL
;
A
#
# COMPACT_ATOMS: atom_id res chain seq x y z
N MET A 1 23.08 1.53 -44.54
CA MET A 1 21.97 1.85 -43.60
C MET A 1 22.50 1.68 -42.19
N LYS A 2 22.29 2.69 -41.33
CA LYS A 2 23.04 2.95 -40.09
C LYS A 2 22.13 2.69 -38.88
N HIS A 3 22.46 1.76 -37.97
CA HIS A 3 21.72 1.59 -36.69
C HIS A 3 22.59 1.01 -35.56
N HIS A 4 23.70 1.63 -35.15
CA HIS A 4 24.54 1.12 -34.04
C HIS A 4 24.93 2.19 -33.00
N HIS A 5 24.00 3.07 -32.58
CA HIS A 5 24.32 4.16 -31.61
C HIS A 5 23.50 4.19 -30.30
N THR A 6 22.60 3.24 -30.03
CA THR A 6 21.69 3.35 -28.87
C THR A 6 22.06 2.46 -27.67
N ARG A 7 22.85 1.39 -27.87
CA ARG A 7 23.21 0.47 -26.76
C ARG A 7 24.36 0.96 -25.89
N TYR A 8 25.25 1.79 -26.43
CA TYR A 8 26.44 2.28 -25.73
C TYR A 8 26.07 3.23 -24.56
N ASN A 9 25.00 4.01 -24.72
CA ASN A 9 24.61 5.07 -23.77
C ASN A 9 24.00 4.51 -22.47
N ALA A 10 23.35 3.34 -22.49
CA ALA A 10 22.81 2.72 -21.28
C ALA A 10 23.92 2.14 -20.38
N ALA A 11 24.89 1.44 -20.97
CA ALA A 11 26.01 0.86 -20.23
C ALA A 11 26.88 1.94 -19.55
N GLU A 12 27.14 3.06 -20.23
CA GLU A 12 27.88 4.19 -19.64
C GLU A 12 27.11 4.87 -18.51
N ARG A 13 25.79 5.02 -18.62
CA ARG A 13 24.96 5.55 -17.53
C ARG A 13 24.99 4.66 -16.30
N HIS A 14 24.95 3.35 -16.49
CA HIS A 14 25.06 2.39 -15.38
C HIS A 14 26.46 2.37 -14.77
N ALA A 15 27.52 2.50 -15.59
CA ALA A 15 28.89 2.60 -15.11
C ALA A 15 29.14 3.91 -14.33
N MET A 16 28.58 5.03 -14.77
CA MET A 16 28.61 6.34 -14.08
C MET A 16 27.80 6.31 -12.77
N ALA A 17 26.62 5.69 -12.76
CA ALA A 17 25.83 5.50 -11.53
C ALA A 17 26.56 4.61 -10.52
N ALA A 18 27.23 3.55 -11.01
CA ALA A 18 28.02 2.64 -10.17
C ALA A 18 29.30 3.31 -9.61
N SER A 19 29.95 4.21 -10.35
CA SER A 19 31.11 4.95 -9.85
C SER A 19 30.74 6.05 -8.87
N LEU A 20 29.59 6.72 -9.04
CA LEU A 20 29.01 7.63 -8.03
C LEU A 20 28.64 6.88 -6.74
N ALA A 21 28.16 5.64 -6.83
CA ALA A 21 27.83 4.80 -5.68
C ALA A 21 29.07 4.28 -4.92
N ARG A 22 30.24 4.18 -5.58
CA ARG A 22 31.48 3.65 -4.98
C ARG A 22 32.29 4.67 -4.18
N GLY A 23 32.00 5.96 -4.32
CA GLY A 23 32.72 7.05 -3.64
C GLY A 23 32.00 7.63 -2.41
N SER A 24 30.73 7.29 -2.20
CA SER A 24 29.98 7.75 -1.03
C SER A 24 30.34 6.86 0.15
N THR A 25 30.99 7.44 1.17
CA THR A 25 30.97 6.86 2.52
C THR A 25 29.49 6.55 2.80
N ARG A 26 29.15 5.27 2.94
CA ARG A 26 27.76 4.79 3.06
C ARG A 26 27.20 5.27 4.40
N GLN A 27 26.91 6.56 4.47
CA GLN A 27 26.19 7.14 5.58
C GLN A 27 24.80 6.49 5.58
N PRO A 28 24.33 6.01 6.73
CA PRO A 28 23.00 5.46 6.83
C PRO A 28 22.00 6.54 6.39
N VAL A 29 21.34 6.30 5.26
CA VAL A 29 20.27 7.16 4.79
C VAL A 29 19.09 6.92 5.71
N VAL A 30 18.85 7.87 6.61
CA VAL A 30 17.66 7.86 7.47
C VAL A 30 16.53 8.49 6.67
N LEU A 31 15.54 7.69 6.32
CA LEU A 31 14.31 8.20 5.71
C LEU A 31 13.51 8.94 6.79
N ASP A 32 13.04 10.14 6.47
CA ASP A 32 12.10 10.91 7.29
C ASP A 32 10.75 11.05 6.59
N PRO A 33 9.85 10.05 6.68
CA PRO A 33 8.52 10.12 6.05
C PRO A 33 7.60 11.21 6.61
N ALA A 34 7.96 11.83 7.74
CA ALA A 34 7.18 12.91 8.34
C ALA A 34 7.55 14.27 7.74
N GLY A 35 8.84 14.50 7.46
CA GLY A 35 9.36 15.75 6.90
C GLY A 35 9.65 15.74 5.40
N ASP A 36 9.83 14.55 4.79
CA ASP A 36 10.20 14.39 3.38
C ASP A 36 9.13 13.61 2.59
N PRO A 37 8.46 14.24 1.59
CA PRO A 37 7.44 13.60 0.78
C PRO A 37 7.99 12.46 -0.10
N TYR A 38 9.25 12.52 -0.54
CA TYR A 38 9.85 11.44 -1.34
C TYR A 38 10.20 10.23 -0.48
N ALA A 39 10.70 10.48 0.74
CA ALA A 39 10.90 9.42 1.72
C ALA A 39 9.58 8.73 2.07
N ARG A 40 8.49 9.50 2.19
CA ARG A 40 7.15 8.96 2.42
C ARG A 40 6.67 8.03 1.31
N VAL A 41 6.75 8.47 0.06
CA VAL A 41 6.35 7.66 -1.11
C VAL A 41 7.18 6.37 -1.20
N ALA A 42 8.48 6.44 -0.90
CA ALA A 42 9.34 5.26 -0.91
C ALA A 42 8.92 4.22 0.15
N VAL A 43 8.55 4.66 1.36
CA VAL A 43 8.09 3.76 2.41
C VAL A 43 6.68 3.20 2.11
N GLU A 44 5.79 4.01 1.53
CA GLU A 44 4.46 3.55 1.08
C GLU A 44 4.58 2.47 -0.02
N ALA A 45 5.42 2.70 -1.03
CA ALA A 45 5.66 1.72 -2.10
C ALA A 45 6.29 0.42 -1.58
N TYR A 46 7.19 0.52 -0.60
CA TYR A 46 7.80 -0.65 0.03
C TYR A 46 6.79 -1.43 0.88
N ALA A 47 5.95 -0.74 1.66
CA ALA A 47 4.91 -1.38 2.45
C ALA A 47 3.89 -2.13 1.57
N GLU A 48 3.50 -1.55 0.43
CA GLU A 48 2.63 -2.21 -0.55
C GLU A 48 3.28 -3.46 -1.14
N ALA A 49 4.57 -3.40 -1.51
CA ALA A 49 5.29 -4.56 -2.02
C ALA A 49 5.39 -5.69 -0.97
N CYS A 50 5.51 -5.34 0.31
CA CYS A 50 5.53 -6.32 1.41
C CYS A 50 4.16 -6.93 1.72
N ALA A 51 3.04 -6.32 1.31
CA ALA A 51 1.71 -6.73 1.74
C ALA A 51 1.35 -8.18 1.31
N GLN A 52 1.93 -8.66 0.21
CA GLN A 52 1.67 -10.00 -0.32
C GLN A 52 2.47 -11.09 0.39
N ASP A 53 3.76 -10.89 0.59
CA ASP A 53 4.67 -11.91 1.14
C ASP A 53 4.85 -11.79 2.66
N GLN A 54 4.73 -10.57 3.20
CA GLN A 54 5.02 -10.22 4.59
C GLN A 54 4.04 -9.18 5.14
N PRO A 55 2.75 -9.54 5.28
CA PRO A 55 1.69 -8.60 5.69
C PRO A 55 1.96 -7.94 7.05
N TRP A 56 2.58 -8.67 7.99
CA TRP A 56 2.96 -8.14 9.31
C TRP A 56 3.99 -6.99 9.22
N LEU A 57 4.86 -7.00 8.20
CA LEU A 57 5.87 -5.95 7.98
C LEU A 57 5.24 -4.71 7.35
N ALA A 58 4.34 -4.91 6.39
CA ALA A 58 3.57 -3.83 5.78
C ALA A 58 2.77 -3.04 6.84
N GLU A 59 2.06 -3.75 7.72
CA GLU A 59 1.30 -3.15 8.82
C GLU A 59 2.19 -2.40 9.82
N ALA A 60 3.34 -2.98 10.18
CA ALA A 60 4.29 -2.35 11.10
C ALA A 60 4.81 -1.02 10.54
N LEU A 61 5.17 -0.98 9.25
CA LEU A 61 5.62 0.22 8.56
C LEU A 61 4.53 1.30 8.51
N GLN A 62 3.31 0.92 8.18
CA GLN A 62 2.17 1.86 8.13
C GLN A 62 1.87 2.46 9.50
N ARG A 63 1.93 1.66 10.57
CA ARG A 63 1.73 2.12 11.95
C ARG A 63 2.85 3.06 12.40
N GLN A 64 4.11 2.68 12.14
CA GLN A 64 5.28 3.46 12.56
C GLN A 64 5.30 4.84 11.91
N TYR A 65 4.99 4.92 10.61
CA TYR A 65 5.08 6.15 9.83
C TYR A 65 3.74 6.87 9.61
N ARG A 66 2.65 6.38 10.24
CA ARG A 66 1.28 6.89 10.07
C ARG A 66 0.93 7.11 8.60
N LEU A 67 1.33 6.16 7.76
CA LEU A 67 1.11 6.25 6.32
C LEU A 67 -0.39 6.13 6.03
N ALA A 68 -0.87 6.99 5.15
CA ALA A 68 -2.25 6.95 4.71
C ALA A 68 -2.39 5.89 3.62
N GLY A 69 -2.35 4.61 4.02
CA GLY A 69 -2.71 3.49 3.14
C GLY A 69 -1.75 2.31 3.18
N GLY A 70 -2.32 1.11 3.37
CA GLY A 70 -1.71 -0.15 2.95
C GLY A 70 -2.03 -1.39 3.80
N THR A 71 -3.03 -1.39 4.66
CA THR A 71 -3.99 -2.48 4.86
C THR A 71 -5.09 -1.82 5.66
N PRO A 72 -6.35 -1.84 5.20
CA PRO A 72 -7.41 -1.54 6.14
C PRO A 72 -7.19 -2.50 7.33
N SER A 73 -7.39 -2.05 8.57
CA SER A 73 -7.71 -3.02 9.63
C SER A 73 -8.69 -4.03 9.01
N SER A 74 -8.53 -5.33 9.25
CA SER A 74 -9.42 -6.35 8.65
C SER A 74 -10.89 -5.89 8.71
N ALA A 75 -11.27 -5.17 9.77
CA ALA A 75 -12.50 -4.40 9.93
C ALA A 75 -12.84 -3.41 8.79
N ALA A 76 -11.95 -2.47 8.46
CA ALA A 76 -12.14 -1.54 7.35
C ALA A 76 -12.11 -2.23 5.97
N ALA A 77 -11.51 -3.41 5.84
CA ALA A 77 -11.56 -4.22 4.62
C ALA A 77 -12.97 -4.80 4.47
N MET A 78 -13.44 -5.44 5.54
CA MET A 78 -14.78 -6.01 5.65
C MET A 78 -15.87 -4.96 5.40
N TRP A 79 -15.70 -3.73 5.90
CA TRP A 79 -16.64 -2.63 5.62
C TRP A 79 -16.69 -2.21 4.15
N ARG A 80 -15.54 -2.13 3.47
CA ARG A 80 -15.49 -1.78 2.04
C ARG A 80 -16.14 -2.86 1.19
N THR A 81 -15.80 -4.13 1.42
CA THR A 81 -16.42 -5.26 0.73
C THR A 81 -17.93 -5.33 0.98
N PHE A 82 -18.37 -5.07 2.21
CA PHE A 82 -19.80 -4.99 2.54
C PHE A 82 -20.51 -3.88 1.74
N HIS A 83 -19.94 -2.69 1.67
CA HIS A 83 -20.53 -1.57 0.95
C HIS A 83 -20.61 -1.84 -0.56
N GLU A 84 -19.56 -2.40 -1.14
CA GLU A 84 -19.54 -2.82 -2.55
C GLU A 84 -20.63 -3.86 -2.84
N ALA A 85 -20.75 -4.88 -1.99
CA ALA A 85 -21.76 -5.91 -2.13
C ALA A 85 -23.20 -5.35 -2.00
N GLN A 86 -23.42 -4.41 -1.07
CA GLN A 86 -24.72 -3.74 -0.91
C GLN A 86 -25.06 -2.90 -2.14
N GLN A 87 -24.10 -2.17 -2.71
CA GLN A 87 -24.30 -1.35 -3.89
C GLN A 87 -24.60 -2.19 -5.14
N LEU A 88 -23.99 -3.36 -5.27
CA LEU A 88 -24.33 -4.33 -6.31
C LEU A 88 -25.72 -4.93 -6.08
N ALA A 89 -26.06 -5.29 -4.84
CA ALA A 89 -27.37 -5.86 -4.51
C ALA A 89 -28.52 -4.88 -4.77
N ARG A 90 -28.31 -3.57 -4.56
CA ARG A 90 -29.28 -2.51 -4.91
C ARG A 90 -29.63 -2.43 -6.39
N GLN A 91 -28.77 -2.96 -7.26
CA GLN A 91 -29.01 -3.01 -8.70
C GLN A 91 -29.82 -4.25 -9.12
N GLY A 92 -30.03 -5.20 -8.19
CA GLY A 92 -30.85 -6.39 -8.42
C GLY A 92 -32.28 -6.24 -7.92
N ASP A 93 -33.18 -7.05 -8.46
CA ASP A 93 -34.62 -6.97 -8.16
C ASP A 93 -35.00 -7.43 -6.73
N ASN A 94 -34.09 -8.11 -6.02
CA ASN A 94 -34.34 -8.70 -4.70
C ASN A 94 -33.63 -7.96 -3.56
N TYR A 95 -33.46 -6.63 -3.68
CA TYR A 95 -32.85 -5.84 -2.63
C TYR A 95 -33.79 -5.68 -1.42
N ASP A 96 -33.35 -6.17 -0.26
CA ASP A 96 -34.05 -6.00 1.02
C ASP A 96 -33.21 -5.12 1.97
N GLU A 97 -33.66 -3.90 2.20
CA GLU A 97 -32.99 -2.94 3.06
C GLU A 97 -32.90 -3.38 4.53
N ALA A 98 -33.93 -4.07 5.05
CA ALA A 98 -33.96 -4.53 6.43
C ALA A 98 -32.93 -5.64 6.65
N ALA A 99 -32.79 -6.56 5.68
CA ALA A 99 -31.78 -7.62 5.72
C ALA A 99 -30.35 -7.04 5.70
N TRP A 100 -30.07 -6.09 4.81
CA TRP A 100 -28.76 -5.43 4.75
C TRP A 100 -28.44 -4.61 6.01
N THR A 101 -29.44 -3.95 6.61
CA THR A 101 -29.28 -3.21 7.87
C THR A 101 -28.96 -4.16 9.03
N HIS A 102 -29.60 -5.34 9.07
CA HIS A 102 -29.32 -6.36 10.08
C HIS A 102 -27.87 -6.87 9.99
N VAL A 103 -27.38 -7.15 8.77
CA VAL A 103 -25.99 -7.56 8.53
C VAL A 103 -25.01 -6.46 8.95
N ALA A 104 -25.31 -5.18 8.66
CA ALA A 104 -24.47 -4.05 9.09
C ALA A 104 -24.35 -3.95 10.63
N LEU A 105 -25.46 -4.12 11.36
CA LEU A 105 -25.45 -4.13 12.83
C LEU A 105 -24.63 -5.29 13.39
N HIS A 106 -24.75 -6.48 12.81
CA HIS A 106 -23.97 -7.63 13.24
C HIS A 106 -22.46 -7.45 12.96
N LEU A 107 -22.14 -6.89 11.79
CA LEU A 107 -20.77 -6.56 11.41
C LEU A 107 -20.16 -5.51 12.35
N CYS A 108 -20.90 -4.45 12.70
CA CYS A 108 -20.49 -3.49 13.74
C CYS A 108 -20.16 -4.18 15.06
N GLY A 109 -21.00 -5.13 15.51
CA GLY A 109 -20.79 -5.87 16.75
C GLY A 109 -19.53 -6.72 16.75
N VAL A 110 -19.30 -7.50 15.68
CA VAL A 110 -18.11 -8.36 15.54
C VAL A 110 -16.83 -7.51 15.48
N LEU A 111 -16.84 -6.44 14.68
CA LEU A 111 -15.66 -5.59 14.51
C LEU A 111 -15.36 -4.73 15.74
N GLY A 112 -16.38 -4.32 16.49
CA GLY A 112 -16.22 -3.65 17.79
C GLY A 112 -15.68 -4.58 18.87
N ALA A 113 -16.06 -5.86 18.85
CA ALA A 113 -15.56 -6.87 19.79
C ALA A 113 -14.11 -7.32 19.51
N MET A 114 -13.63 -7.20 18.27
CA MET A 114 -12.23 -7.51 17.90
C MET A 114 -11.22 -6.41 18.28
N ASN A 115 -11.69 -5.28 18.82
CA ASN A 115 -10.88 -4.11 19.15
C ASN A 115 -10.72 -3.87 20.67
N LEU A 116 -11.06 -4.88 21.49
CA LEU A 116 -10.90 -4.96 22.95
C LEU A 116 -9.98 -6.13 23.30
#